data_AF-A0ABD3W9P0-F1
#
_entry.id   AF-A0ABD3W9P0-F1
#
_cell.length_a   1.000
_cell.length_b   1.000
_cell.length_c   1.000
_cell.angle_alpha   90.00
_cell.angle_beta   90.00
_cell.angle_gamma   90.00
#
_symmetry.space_group_name_H-M   'P 1'
#
loop_
_entity.id
_entity.type
_entity.pdbx_description
1 polymer ?
#
loop_
_entity_poly.entity_id
_entity_poly.type
_entity_poly.pdbx_seq_one_letter_code
_entity_poly.pdbx_strand_id
1 'polypeptide(L)'
;MDRTWSGECVTCQKNTSDPSITCPAPCVPDGARMNGSHPYVIGSVVKFECLRFREDRSSIIKCIQNGEYPTWNGKMINCKDIICDKGDNYDFENGRVTYSSSVATIGTKASF
;
A
#
# COMPACT_ATOMS: atom_id res chain seq x y z
N MET A 1 -3.05 3.82 -21.84
CA MET A 1 -3.39 5.03 -21.05
C MET A 1 -3.52 4.59 -19.62
N ASP A 2 -2.46 4.75 -18.85
CA ASP A 2 -2.39 4.26 -17.47
C ASP A 2 -3.32 5.11 -16.58
N ARG A 3 -4.35 4.47 -16.01
CA ARG A 3 -5.36 5.11 -15.14
C ARG A 3 -5.01 4.92 -13.66
N THR A 4 -3.73 4.77 -13.35
CA THR A 4 -3.26 4.63 -11.97
C THR A 4 -2.81 6.00 -11.46
N TRP A 5 -3.39 6.42 -10.34
CA TRP A 5 -2.88 7.57 -9.60
C TRP A 5 -1.48 7.20 -9.09
N SER A 6 -0.43 7.69 -9.74
CA SER A 6 0.96 7.62 -9.28
C SER A 6 1.27 8.71 -8.25
N GLY A 7 0.33 8.97 -7.34
CA GLY A 7 0.50 9.97 -6.29
C GLY A 7 1.40 9.44 -5.19
N GLU A 8 2.60 10.01 -5.04
CA GLU A 8 3.36 9.93 -3.80
C GLU A 8 2.46 10.29 -2.61
N CYS A 9 2.72 9.69 -1.44
CA CYS A 9 1.96 9.99 -0.22
C CYS A 9 2.12 11.45 0.17
N VAL A 10 1.28 12.32 -0.36
CA VAL A 10 1.22 13.72 0.05
C VAL A 10 0.34 13.74 1.30
N THR A 11 0.95 13.98 2.46
CA THR A 11 0.19 14.27 3.67
C THR A 11 -0.75 15.41 3.36
N CYS A 12 -2.04 15.28 3.68
CA CYS A 12 -2.96 16.40 3.58
C CYS A 12 -2.49 17.42 4.63
N GLN A 13 -1.65 18.37 4.21
CA GLN A 13 -1.24 19.49 5.04
C GLN A 13 -2.51 20.29 5.25
N LYS A 14 -3.15 20.08 6.40
CA LYS A 14 -4.09 21.07 6.89
C LYS A 14 -3.29 22.37 6.99
N ASN A 15 -3.61 23.34 6.14
CA ASN A 15 -3.23 24.74 6.34
C ASN A 15 -4.02 25.30 7.52
N THR A 16 -3.99 24.61 8.66
CA THR A 16 -4.61 25.05 9.88
C THR A 16 -3.48 25.44 10.80
N SER A 17 -3.47 26.72 11.13
CA SER A 17 -2.74 27.37 12.22
C SER A 17 -3.11 26.78 13.61
N ASP A 18 -3.30 25.47 13.69
CA ASP A 18 -3.68 24.72 14.88
C ASP A 18 -2.41 24.27 15.61
N PRO A 19 -2.14 24.80 16.83
CA PRO A 19 -1.01 24.39 17.67
C PRO A 19 -1.16 22.96 18.23
N SER A 20 -2.08 22.17 17.67
CA SER A 20 -2.32 20.78 18.05
C SER A 20 -1.03 19.96 17.92
N ILE A 21 -0.56 19.42 19.05
CA ILE A 21 0.55 18.47 19.17
C ILE A 21 0.11 17.09 18.63
N THR A 22 -0.29 17.05 17.37
CA THR A 22 -0.79 15.86 16.68
C THR A 22 -0.04 15.66 15.38
N CYS A 23 0.23 14.39 15.06
CA CYS A 23 0.75 14.03 13.76
C CYS A 23 -0.26 14.30 12.65
N PRO A 24 0.21 14.62 11.43
CA PRO A 24 -0.67 14.81 10.29
C PRO A 24 -1.48 13.54 10.02
N ALA A 25 -2.65 13.68 9.39
CA ALA A 25 -3.41 12.51 8.99
C ALA A 25 -2.56 11.63 8.04
N PRO A 26 -2.36 10.34 8.36
CA PRO A 26 -1.63 9.45 7.49
C PRO A 26 -2.45 9.20 6.22
N CYS A 27 -1.79 9.15 5.06
CA CYS A 27 -2.45 8.68 3.85
C CYS A 27 -2.65 7.15 3.96
N VAL A 28 -3.50 6.54 3.12
CA VAL A 28 -3.62 5.08 3.01
C VAL A 28 -3.20 4.69 1.60
N PRO A 29 -2.22 3.78 1.40
CA PRO A 29 -1.78 3.38 0.08
C PRO A 29 -2.87 2.53 -0.60
N ASP A 30 -2.87 2.49 -1.92
CA ASP A 30 -3.84 1.69 -2.66
C ASP A 30 -3.74 0.20 -2.30
N GLY A 31 -4.89 -0.44 -2.13
CA GLY A 31 -5.01 -1.82 -1.66
C GLY A 31 -4.43 -2.09 -0.27
N ALA A 32 -4.23 -1.08 0.57
CA ALA A 32 -4.05 -1.24 2.02
C ALA A 32 -5.26 -0.78 2.81
N ARG A 33 -5.41 -1.32 4.01
CA ARG A 33 -6.26 -0.77 5.08
C ARG A 33 -5.38 -0.18 6.16
N MET A 34 -5.82 0.93 6.74
CA MET A 34 -5.23 1.48 7.96
C MET A 34 -6.11 1.18 9.16
N ASN A 35 -5.46 0.95 10.30
CA ASN A 35 -6.09 0.81 11.60
C ASN A 35 -5.48 1.85 12.54
N GLY A 36 -6.29 2.85 12.88
CA GLY A 36 -5.92 3.99 13.71
C GLY A 36 -7.01 5.06 13.64
N SER A 37 -7.25 5.76 14.73
CA SER A 37 -8.32 6.76 14.84
C SER A 37 -7.77 8.13 15.22
N HIS A 38 -8.34 9.18 14.63
CA HIS A 38 -8.10 10.56 15.04
C HIS A 38 -8.61 10.80 16.47
N PRO A 39 -8.01 11.72 17.25
CA PRO A 39 -6.82 12.53 16.94
C PRO A 39 -5.50 11.74 17.08
N TYR A 40 -4.55 11.97 16.17
CA TYR A 40 -3.24 11.29 16.18
C TYR A 40 -2.23 12.03 17.06
N VAL A 41 -2.38 11.94 18.38
CA VAL A 41 -1.44 12.55 19.35
C VAL A 41 -0.10 11.81 19.41
N ILE A 42 0.94 12.43 19.99
CA ILE A 42 2.21 11.74 20.28
C ILE A 42 1.96 10.44 21.02
N GLY A 43 2.61 9.36 20.58
CA GLY A 43 2.42 8.02 21.11
C GLY A 43 1.40 7.19 20.34
N SER A 44 0.53 7.82 19.53
CA SER A 44 -0.44 7.11 18.69
C SER A 44 0.25 6.18 17.72
N VAL A 45 -0.35 5.01 17.50
CA VAL A 45 0.17 3.97 16.60
C VAL A 45 -0.86 3.70 15.52
N VAL A 46 -0.41 3.69 14.27
CA VAL A 46 -1.25 3.34 13.11
C VAL A 46 -0.65 2.11 12.45
N LYS A 47 -1.50 1.11 12.21
CA LYS A 47 -1.11 -0.12 11.53
C LYS A 47 -1.70 -0.14 10.12
N PHE A 48 -0.85 -0.34 9.13
CA PHE A 48 -1.25 -0.62 7.76
C PHE A 48 -1.18 -2.11 7.49
N GLU A 49 -2.13 -2.61 6.72
CA GLU A 49 -2.18 -4.00 6.29
C GLU A 49 -2.61 -4.04 4.83
N CYS A 50 -1.87 -4.77 3.98
CA CYS A 50 -2.29 -4.91 2.59
C CYS A 50 -3.46 -5.90 2.48
N LEU A 51 -4.41 -5.55 1.64
CA LEU A 51 -5.54 -6.38 1.29
C LEU A 51 -5.06 -7.49 0.35
N ARG A 52 -5.52 -8.72 0.59
CA ARG A 52 -5.34 -9.95 -0.23
C ARG A 52 -3.99 -10.10 -0.96
N PHE A 53 -3.17 -11.05 -0.52
CA PHE A 53 -2.02 -11.62 -1.25
C PHE A 53 -1.10 -10.60 -1.96
N ARG A 54 -0.62 -9.62 -1.20
CA ARG A 54 0.40 -8.65 -1.62
C ARG A 54 1.71 -8.88 -0.87
N GLU A 55 2.83 -8.46 -1.44
CA GLU A 55 4.18 -8.78 -0.91
C GLU A 55 4.43 -8.17 0.48
N ASP A 56 4.12 -6.88 0.63
CA ASP A 56 4.18 -6.20 1.93
C ASP A 56 2.91 -6.53 2.72
N ARG A 57 2.99 -7.32 3.79
CA ARG A 57 1.78 -7.75 4.51
C ARG A 57 1.27 -6.72 5.53
N SER A 58 2.18 -5.98 6.17
CA SER A 58 1.81 -4.98 7.16
C SER A 58 2.95 -4.02 7.51
N SER A 59 2.60 -2.80 7.93
CA SER A 59 3.52 -1.81 8.51
C SER A 59 2.91 -1.18 9.74
N ILE A 60 3.76 -0.65 10.62
CA ILE A 60 3.34 0.11 11.79
C ILE A 60 4.12 1.41 11.80
N ILE A 61 3.42 2.53 11.98
CA ILE A 61 4.01 3.85 12.18
C ILE A 61 3.57 4.40 13.54
N LYS A 62 4.46 5.15 14.19
CA LYS A 62 4.18 5.77 15.50
C LYS A 62 4.34 7.27 15.43
N CYS A 63 3.40 8.00 16.01
CA CYS A 63 3.50 9.45 16.14
C CYS A 63 4.50 9.78 17.25
N ILE A 64 5.54 10.55 16.92
CA ILE A 64 6.59 10.98 17.86
C ILE A 64 6.79 12.49 17.76
N GLN A 65 7.29 13.12 18.83
CA GLN A 65 7.85 14.47 18.71
C GLN A 65 9.18 14.37 17.98
N ASN A 66 9.31 15.01 16.82
CA ASN A 66 10.57 15.07 16.08
C ASN A 66 10.88 16.52 15.69
N GLY A 67 11.69 17.19 16.50
CA GLY A 67 11.96 18.62 16.36
C GLY A 67 10.79 19.47 16.88
N GLU A 68 10.40 20.48 16.11
CA GLU A 68 9.38 21.47 16.51
C GLU A 68 7.95 20.92 16.38
N TYR A 69 7.72 19.92 15.51
CA TYR A 69 6.39 19.37 15.24
C TYR A 69 6.36 17.83 15.39
N PRO A 70 5.23 17.24 15.82
CA PRO A 70 5.06 15.79 15.82
C PRO A 70 5.05 15.21 14.40
N THR A 71 5.76 14.09 14.20
CA THR A 71 5.80 13.38 12.91
C THR A 71 5.69 11.87 13.08
N TRP A 72 5.41 11.18 11.98
CA TRP A 72 5.36 9.73 11.95
C TRP A 72 6.76 9.14 11.86
N ASN A 73 7.14 8.32 12.84
CA ASN A 73 8.33 7.50 12.82
C ASN A 73 7.97 6.10 12.30
N GLY A 74 8.24 5.89 11.02
CA GLY A 74 8.01 4.62 10.33
C GLY A 74 7.77 4.84 8.85
N LYS A 75 7.94 3.77 8.06
CA LYS A 75 7.74 3.82 6.62
C LYS A 75 6.34 3.33 6.28
N MET A 76 5.65 4.12 5.47
CA MET A 76 4.41 3.70 4.87
C MET A 76 4.67 2.63 3.80
N ILE A 77 3.91 1.52 3.86
CA ILE A 77 4.08 0.41 2.89
C ILE A 77 3.45 0.73 1.56
N ASN A 78 3.95 0.09 0.50
CA ASN A 78 3.30 0.06 -0.80
C ASN A 78 2.87 -1.38 -1.09
N CYS A 79 1.56 -1.56 -1.21
CA CYS A 79 0.98 -2.88 -1.43
C CYS A 79 1.17 -3.28 -2.90
N LYS A 80 2.23 -4.04 -3.21
CA LYS A 80 2.48 -4.60 -4.55
C LYS A 80 1.82 -5.96 -4.72
N ASP A 81 1.22 -6.18 -5.88
CA ASP A 81 0.63 -7.47 -6.24
C ASP A 81 1.72 -8.55 -6.35
N ILE A 82 1.40 -9.76 -5.90
CA ILE A 82 2.26 -10.92 -6.08
C ILE A 82 2.17 -11.36 -7.54
N ILE A 83 3.31 -11.33 -8.22
CA ILE A 83 3.46 -11.83 -9.59
C ILE A 83 3.78 -13.32 -9.53
N CYS A 84 2.98 -14.11 -10.23
CA CYS A 84 3.19 -15.54 -10.42
C CYS A 84 4.05 -15.77 -11.67
N ASP A 85 4.84 -16.84 -11.66
CA ASP A 85 5.54 -17.28 -12.87
C ASP A 85 4.52 -17.71 -13.92
N LYS A 86 4.67 -17.20 -15.14
CA LYS A 86 3.85 -17.64 -16.27
C LYS A 86 4.49 -18.88 -16.84
N GLY A 87 3.69 -19.93 -17.00
CA GLY A 87 4.10 -21.15 -17.68
C GLY A 87 4.33 -20.98 -19.19
N ASP A 88 4.58 -19.76 -19.67
CA ASP A 88 4.90 -19.44 -21.07
C ASP A 88 6.19 -20.14 -21.54
N ASN A 89 7.05 -20.52 -20.59
CA ASN A 89 8.29 -21.28 -20.85
C ASN A 89 8.08 -22.79 -20.97
N TYR A 90 6.86 -23.29 -20.72
CA TYR A 90 6.56 -24.70 -20.90
C TYR A 90 6.06 -24.95 -22.31
N ASP A 91 6.77 -25.80 -23.04
CA ASP A 91 6.37 -26.21 -24.38
C ASP A 91 5.26 -27.27 -24.25
N PHE A 92 4.06 -26.91 -24.68
CA PHE A 92 2.93 -27.83 -24.73
C PHE A 92 2.79 -28.32 -26.16
N GLU A 93 3.09 -29.59 -26.44
CA GLU A 93 2.96 -30.15 -27.78
C GLU A 93 1.55 -29.89 -28.35
N ASN A 94 1.48 -29.10 -29.43
CA ASN A 94 0.24 -28.68 -30.09
C ASN A 94 -0.78 -27.92 -29.20
N GLY A 95 -0.38 -27.48 -28.00
CA GLY A 95 -1.24 -26.77 -27.04
C GLY A 95 -0.85 -25.30 -26.89
N ARG A 96 -1.82 -24.41 -26.70
CA ARG A 96 -1.54 -22.98 -26.43
C ARG A 96 -2.23 -22.56 -25.15
N VAL A 97 -1.44 -22.23 -24.14
CA VAL A 97 -1.97 -21.61 -22.93
C VAL A 97 -2.28 -20.14 -23.19
N THR A 98 -3.49 -19.73 -22.81
CA THR A 98 -3.93 -18.33 -22.82
C THR A 98 -4.28 -17.90 -21.40
N TYR A 99 -3.90 -16.68 -21.06
CA TYR A 99 -4.13 -16.12 -19.73
C TYR A 99 -5.16 -15.01 -19.80
N SER A 100 -6.00 -14.91 -18.76
CA SER A 100 -6.98 -13.83 -18.63
C SER A 100 -6.35 -12.44 -18.45
N SER A 101 -5.04 -12.37 -18.20
CA SER A 101 -4.28 -11.13 -17.95
C SER A 101 -2.87 -11.21 -18.56
N SER A 102 -2.35 -10.06 -18.97
CA SER A 102 -0.97 -9.90 -19.44
C SER A 102 0.06 -10.08 -18.34
N VAL A 103 -0.30 -9.88 -17.07
CA VAL A 103 0.52 -10.20 -15.90
C VAL A 103 -0.18 -11.29 -15.11
N ALA A 104 0.52 -12.38 -14.79
CA ALA A 104 -0.03 -13.42 -13.94
C ALA A 104 0.09 -12.97 -12.49
N THR A 105 -1.04 -12.67 -11.89
CA THR A 105 -1.19 -12.42 -10.46
C THR A 105 -2.19 -13.41 -9.89
N ILE A 106 -2.30 -13.44 -8.56
CA ILE A 106 -3.24 -14.33 -7.88
C ILE A 106 -4.68 -14.06 -8.36
N GLY A 107 -5.34 -15.11 -8.84
CA GLY A 107 -6.67 -15.04 -9.45
C GLY A 107 -6.66 -14.98 -10.98
N THR A 108 -5.50 -14.80 -11.61
CA THR A 108 -5.33 -14.97 -13.06
C THR A 108 -5.68 -16.40 -13.44
N LYS A 109 -6.51 -16.57 -14.48
CA LYS A 109 -6.92 -17.88 -14.99
C LYS A 109 -6.12 -18.20 -16.25
N ALA A 110 -5.61 -19.43 -16.31
CA ALA A 110 -5.02 -20.01 -17.51
C ALA A 110 -6.05 -20.93 -18.18
N SER A 111 -6.09 -20.91 -19.50
CA SER A 111 -6.94 -21.77 -20.35
C SER A 111 -6.07 -22.43 -21.42
N PHE A 112 -6.42 -23.65 -21.84
CA PHE A 112 -5.68 -24.48 -22.80
C PHE A 112 -6.45 -24.63 -24.11
#